data_AF-A0A2V9PXX2-F1
#
_entry.id   AF-A0A2V9PXX2-F1
#
_cell.length_a   1.000
_cell.length_b   1.000
_cell.length_c   1.000
_cell.angle_alpha   90.00
_cell.angle_beta   90.00
_cell.angle_gamma   90.00
#
_symmetry.space_group_name_H-M   'P 1'
#
loop_
_entity.id
_entity.type
_entity.pdbx_description
1 polymer ?
#
loop_
_entity_poly.entity_id
_entity_poly.type
_entity_poly.pdbx_seq_one_letter_code
_entity_poly.pdbx_strand_id
1 'polypeptide(L)'
;MAKAKRDKQREQRIQGEIVADAHDAEEQAIGWYYYLEEHLRFPFRAKCIAQRAISPLRKGQEVEVVGLAPAKECDREMFITLTWERRTLAVPLAQLEPIQADKMTRQAVEDWHYWVKQGYEF
;
A
#
# COMPACT_ATOMS: atom_id res chain seq x y z
N MET A 1 9.09 -15.58 5.55
CA MET A 1 9.71 -15.21 4.27
C MET A 1 11.10 -14.69 4.54
N ALA A 2 12.09 -14.89 3.65
CA ALA A 2 13.41 -14.30 3.84
C ALA A 2 13.29 -12.77 3.73
N LYS A 3 13.82 -12.06 4.72
CA LYS A 3 13.78 -10.59 4.78
C LYS A 3 14.48 -10.02 3.54
N ALA A 4 13.83 -9.09 2.84
CA ALA A 4 14.46 -8.45 1.69
C ALA A 4 15.74 -7.71 2.11
N LYS A 5 16.71 -7.56 1.20
CA LYS A 5 17.93 -6.78 1.49
C LYS A 5 17.53 -5.36 1.87
N ARG A 6 18.12 -4.83 2.95
CA ARG A 6 17.84 -3.47 3.41
C ARG A 6 18.21 -2.44 2.35
N ASP A 7 17.28 -1.52 2.08
CA ASP A 7 17.44 -0.40 1.17
C ASP A 7 17.54 0.90 1.98
N LYS A 8 18.73 1.50 2.01
CA LYS A 8 19.00 2.68 2.85
C LYS A 8 18.12 3.88 2.48
N GLN A 9 17.81 4.07 1.21
CA GLN A 9 17.01 5.22 0.78
C GLN A 9 15.56 5.06 1.24
N ARG A 10 15.01 3.85 1.14
CA ARG A 10 13.65 3.55 1.62
C ARG A 10 13.56 3.61 3.14
N GLU A 11 14.55 3.06 3.84
CA GLU A 11 14.61 3.15 5.31
C GLU A 11 14.66 4.61 5.78
N GLN A 12 15.45 5.47 5.13
CA GLN A 12 15.50 6.89 5.45
C GLN A 12 14.16 7.59 5.22
N ARG A 13 13.50 7.32 4.09
CA ARG A 13 12.18 7.89 3.80
C ARG A 13 11.14 7.41 4.80
N ILE A 14 11.10 6.11 5.07
CA ILE A 14 10.15 5.51 6.00
C ILE A 14 10.34 6.11 7.41
N GLN A 15 11.56 6.07 7.95
CA GLN A 15 11.83 6.51 9.32
C GLN A 15 11.80 8.04 9.48
N GLY A 16 12.15 8.78 8.42
CA GLY A 16 12.28 10.24 8.47
C GLY A 16 11.03 10.99 8.00
N GLU A 17 10.14 10.36 7.23
CA GLU A 17 8.94 11.01 6.68
C GLU A 17 7.64 10.28 7.05
N ILE A 18 7.62 8.93 6.99
CA ILE A 18 6.36 8.16 7.09
C ILE A 18 6.00 7.85 8.54
N VAL A 19 6.93 7.27 9.29
CA VAL A 19 6.76 6.92 10.70
C VAL A 19 7.60 7.83 11.61
N ALA A 20 7.86 9.05 11.13
CA ALA A 20 8.57 10.06 11.89
C ALA A 20 7.80 10.37 13.17
N ASP A 21 8.48 10.31 14.31
CA ASP A 21 7.90 10.53 15.64
C ASP A 21 6.76 9.58 16.05
N ALA A 22 6.54 8.48 15.32
CA ALA A 22 5.60 7.45 15.74
C ALA A 22 6.18 6.63 16.90
N HIS A 23 5.52 6.66 18.04
CA HIS A 23 5.88 5.96 19.27
C HIS A 23 5.17 4.61 19.42
N ASP A 24 4.02 4.43 18.76
CA ASP A 24 3.27 3.18 18.77
C ASP A 24 2.74 2.75 17.39
N ALA A 25 2.05 1.61 17.39
CA ALA A 25 1.45 1.00 16.21
C ALA A 25 0.40 1.89 15.52
N GLU A 26 -0.42 2.56 16.31
CA GLU A 26 -1.51 3.39 15.80
C GLU A 26 -0.93 4.61 15.07
N GLU A 27 0.07 5.25 15.66
CA GLU A 27 0.79 6.36 15.05
C GLU A 27 1.53 5.93 13.77
N GLN A 28 2.10 4.71 13.74
CA GLN A 28 2.72 4.16 12.53
C GLN A 28 1.68 3.92 11.42
N ALA A 29 0.51 3.37 11.76
CA ALA A 29 -0.58 3.14 10.81
C ALA A 29 -1.06 4.47 10.20
N ILE A 30 -1.23 5.49 11.04
CA ILE A 30 -1.64 6.85 10.66
C ILE A 30 -0.59 7.47 9.73
N GLY A 31 0.69 7.35 10.07
CA GLY A 31 1.79 7.86 9.24
C GLY A 31 1.82 7.22 7.84
N TRP A 32 1.66 5.90 7.77
CA TRP A 32 1.50 5.20 6.49
C TRP A 32 0.28 5.65 5.71
N TYR A 33 -0.86 5.81 6.39
CA TYR A 33 -2.11 6.23 5.76
C TYR A 33 -1.96 7.59 5.09
N TYR A 34 -1.47 8.61 5.82
CA TYR A 34 -1.30 9.95 5.26
C TYR A 34 -0.24 10.01 4.17
N TYR A 35 0.88 9.30 4.33
CA TYR A 35 1.88 9.20 3.28
C TYR A 35 1.27 8.66 1.97
N LEU A 36 0.51 7.56 2.04
CA LEU A 36 -0.14 6.98 0.87
C LEU A 36 -1.23 7.90 0.30
N GLU A 37 -2.02 8.55 1.15
CA GLU A 37 -3.05 9.50 0.73
C GLU A 37 -2.46 10.68 -0.05
N GLU A 38 -1.32 11.23 0.37
CA GLU A 38 -0.66 12.34 -0.29
C GLU A 38 0.05 11.93 -1.60
N HIS A 39 0.55 10.69 -1.67
CA HIS A 39 1.45 10.24 -2.74
C HIS A 39 0.77 9.41 -3.84
N LEU A 40 -0.37 8.78 -3.56
CA LEU A 40 -1.11 8.03 -4.57
C LEU A 40 -1.97 8.97 -5.41
N ARG A 41 -1.77 8.94 -6.74
CA ARG A 41 -2.59 9.69 -7.69
C ARG A 41 -3.68 8.79 -8.25
N PHE A 42 -4.92 9.06 -7.84
CA PHE A 42 -6.09 8.33 -8.31
C PHE A 42 -6.79 9.04 -9.48
N PRO A 43 -7.44 8.28 -10.39
CA PRO A 43 -7.37 6.83 -10.50
C PRO A 43 -6.04 6.38 -11.14
N PHE A 44 -5.61 5.15 -10.84
CA PHE A 44 -4.50 4.50 -11.54
C PHE A 44 -4.77 3.01 -11.79
N ARG A 45 -4.15 2.45 -12.83
CA ARG A 45 -4.25 1.01 -13.13
C ARG A 45 -3.25 0.21 -12.32
N ALA A 46 -3.63 -0.98 -11.91
CA ALA A 46 -2.74 -1.90 -11.19
C ALA A 46 -2.96 -3.34 -11.62
N LYS A 47 -1.93 -4.16 -11.44
CA LYS A 47 -1.96 -5.62 -11.61
C LYS A 47 -2.00 -6.29 -10.25
N CYS A 48 -2.87 -7.27 -10.09
CA CYS A 48 -2.80 -8.16 -8.94
C CYS A 48 -1.60 -9.11 -9.08
N ILE A 49 -0.66 -9.05 -8.15
CA ILE A 49 0.60 -9.83 -8.16
C ILE A 49 0.61 -11.01 -7.18
N ALA A 50 -0.29 -10.99 -6.20
CA ALA A 50 -0.43 -12.03 -5.18
C ALA A 50 -1.91 -12.32 -4.91
N GLN A 51 -2.26 -13.56 -4.60
CA GLN A 51 -3.62 -13.88 -4.14
C GLN A 51 -3.72 -13.69 -2.63
N ARG A 52 -4.85 -13.17 -2.17
CA ARG A 52 -5.21 -13.08 -0.75
C ARG A 52 -6.60 -13.67 -0.58
N ALA A 53 -6.80 -14.50 0.45
CA ALA A 53 -8.10 -15.14 0.71
C ALA A 53 -9.24 -14.12 0.92
N ILE A 54 -8.90 -12.94 1.41
CA ILE A 54 -9.82 -11.81 1.65
C ILE A 54 -10.11 -10.98 0.38
N SER A 55 -9.51 -11.31 -0.76
CA SER A 55 -9.68 -10.57 -2.01
C SER A 55 -10.17 -11.48 -3.14
N PRO A 56 -11.16 -11.05 -3.94
CA PRO A 56 -11.63 -11.82 -5.09
C PRO A 56 -10.67 -11.77 -6.29
N LEU A 57 -9.61 -10.96 -6.22
CA LEU A 57 -8.70 -10.75 -7.36
C LEU A 57 -7.85 -11.98 -7.67
N ARG A 58 -7.69 -12.25 -8.97
CA ARG A 58 -6.78 -13.29 -9.44
C ARG A 58 -5.42 -12.70 -9.76
N LYS A 59 -4.35 -13.46 -9.49
CA LYS A 59 -2.99 -13.09 -9.92
C LYS A 59 -2.99 -12.86 -11.44
N GLY A 60 -2.46 -11.72 -11.85
CA GLY A 60 -2.41 -11.25 -13.23
C GLY A 60 -3.57 -10.36 -13.64
N GLN A 61 -4.65 -10.29 -12.87
CA GLN A 61 -5.82 -9.46 -13.17
C GLN A 61 -5.47 -7.98 -13.08
N GLU A 62 -5.87 -7.21 -14.08
CA GLU A 62 -5.76 -5.75 -14.07
C GLU A 62 -7.02 -5.12 -13.48
N VAL A 63 -6.84 -4.09 -12.67
CA VAL A 63 -7.90 -3.36 -11.98
C VAL A 63 -7.62 -1.86 -12.03
N GLU A 64 -8.68 -1.07 -11.87
CA GLU A 64 -8.59 0.37 -11.67
C GLU A 64 -8.74 0.68 -10.18
N VAL A 65 -7.71 1.28 -9.61
CA VAL A 65 -7.68 1.77 -8.24
C VAL A 65 -8.23 3.18 -8.22
N VAL A 66 -9.23 3.42 -7.38
CA VAL A 66 -9.99 4.68 -7.35
C VAL A 66 -9.81 5.48 -6.06
N GLY A 67 -9.20 4.89 -5.03
CA GLY A 67 -8.91 5.62 -3.80
C GLY A 67 -8.22 4.75 -2.74
N LEU A 68 -7.97 5.37 -1.59
CA LEU A 68 -7.59 4.68 -0.36
C LEU A 68 -8.86 4.18 0.36
N ALA A 69 -8.78 3.08 1.11
CA ALA A 69 -9.88 2.69 2.00
C ALA A 69 -9.98 3.64 3.20
N PRO A 70 -11.10 3.70 3.94
CA PRO A 70 -11.19 4.53 5.15
C PRO A 70 -10.09 4.18 6.17
N ALA A 71 -9.53 5.19 6.85
CA ALA A 71 -8.44 5.02 7.81
C ALA A 71 -8.67 3.93 8.85
N LYS A 72 -9.88 3.83 9.42
CA LYS A 72 -10.29 2.80 10.38
C LYS A 72 -10.17 1.34 9.89
N GLU A 73 -10.11 1.13 8.57
CA GLU A 73 -9.90 -0.21 8.00
C GLU A 73 -8.40 -0.49 7.79
N CYS A 74 -7.55 0.52 7.98
CA CYS A 74 -6.11 0.49 7.72
C CYS A 74 -5.25 0.39 8.98
N ASP A 75 -5.84 0.10 10.14
CA ASP A 75 -5.14 0.02 11.44
C ASP A 75 -4.16 -1.15 11.55
N ARG A 76 -4.14 -2.09 10.58
CA ARG A 76 -3.18 -3.22 10.55
C ARG A 76 -2.52 -3.49 9.21
N GLU A 77 -3.11 -3.02 8.11
CA GLU A 77 -2.62 -3.20 6.75
C GLU A 77 -3.22 -2.09 5.87
N MET A 78 -2.48 -1.58 4.89
CA MET A 78 -3.02 -0.56 3.99
C MET A 78 -3.93 -1.17 2.93
N PHE A 79 -5.17 -0.67 2.85
CA PHE A 79 -6.16 -1.07 1.87
C PHE A 79 -6.45 0.04 0.86
N ILE A 80 -6.61 -0.31 -0.40
CA ILE A 80 -7.07 0.59 -1.45
C ILE A 80 -8.44 0.15 -1.96
N THR A 81 -9.20 1.09 -2.51
CA THR A 81 -10.51 0.83 -3.12
C THR A 81 -10.38 0.72 -4.64
N LEU A 82 -11.09 -0.25 -5.20
CA LEU A 82 -11.23 -0.46 -6.63
C LEU A 82 -12.69 -0.52 -7.04
N THR A 83 -12.97 -0.26 -8.31
CA THR A 83 -14.32 -0.44 -8.87
C THR A 83 -14.60 -1.93 -9.06
N TRP A 84 -15.63 -2.46 -8.40
CA TRP A 84 -16.03 -3.86 -8.45
C TRP A 84 -17.56 -4.00 -8.56
N GLU A 85 -18.08 -4.58 -9.64
CA GLU A 85 -19.51 -4.89 -9.80
C GLU A 85 -20.45 -3.73 -9.38
N ARG A 86 -20.15 -2.51 -9.85
CA ARG A 86 -20.89 -1.26 -9.56
C ARG A 86 -20.79 -0.71 -8.14
N ARG A 87 -19.92 -1.27 -7.30
CA ARG A 87 -19.56 -0.73 -5.98
C ARG A 87 -18.04 -0.51 -5.88
N THR A 88 -17.60 0.07 -4.78
CA THR A 88 -16.19 0.05 -4.39
C THR A 88 -15.91 -1.16 -3.50
N LEU A 89 -14.75 -1.77 -3.69
CA LEU A 89 -14.26 -2.87 -2.85
C LEU A 89 -12.87 -2.53 -2.34
N ALA A 90 -12.66 -2.64 -1.03
CA ALA A 90 -11.35 -2.52 -0.43
C ALA A 90 -10.56 -3.82 -0.60
N VAL A 91 -9.31 -3.72 -1.03
CA VAL A 91 -8.38 -4.85 -1.12
C VAL A 91 -6.98 -4.45 -0.64
N PRO A 92 -6.16 -5.40 -0.16
CA PRO A 92 -4.82 -5.07 0.32
C PRO A 92 -3.97 -4.38 -0.75
N LEU A 93 -3.29 -3.30 -0.41
CA LEU A 93 -2.34 -2.66 -1.32
C LEU A 93 -1.15 -3.60 -1.62
N ALA A 94 -0.77 -4.43 -0.66
CA ALA A 94 0.35 -5.37 -0.76
C ALA A 94 0.20 -6.43 -1.87
N GLN A 95 -1.00 -6.64 -2.42
CA GLN A 95 -1.20 -7.56 -3.54
C GLN A 95 -1.26 -6.86 -4.91
N LEU A 96 -1.11 -5.53 -4.98
CA LEU A 96 -1.21 -4.76 -6.22
C LEU A 96 0.12 -4.14 -6.62
N GLU A 97 0.37 -4.09 -7.93
CA GLU A 97 1.49 -3.40 -8.54
C GLU A 97 0.98 -2.37 -9.57
N PRO A 98 1.29 -1.08 -9.44
CA PRO A 98 0.82 -0.07 -10.39
C PRO A 98 1.34 -0.32 -11.80
N ILE A 99 0.46 -0.20 -12.79
CA ILE A 99 0.79 -0.27 -14.22
C ILE A 99 0.55 1.12 -14.80
N GLN A 100 1.55 1.69 -15.49
CA GLN A 100 1.45 3.02 -16.10
C GLN A 100 1.17 4.18 -15.13
N ALA A 101 1.30 3.98 -13.82
CA ALA A 101 1.19 5.07 -12.85
C ALA A 101 2.39 6.03 -12.92
N ASP A 102 2.25 7.23 -12.36
CA ASP A 102 3.35 8.19 -12.25
C ASP A 102 4.43 7.72 -11.25
N LYS A 103 5.56 8.44 -11.21
CA LYS A 103 6.71 8.08 -10.36
C LYS A 103 6.40 8.13 -8.86
N MET A 104 5.59 9.08 -8.43
CA MET A 104 5.20 9.26 -7.02
C MET A 104 4.34 8.08 -6.56
N THR A 105 3.31 7.74 -7.35
CA THR A 105 2.43 6.59 -7.08
C THR A 105 3.23 5.28 -7.04
N ARG A 106 4.13 5.05 -8.01
CA ARG A 106 4.98 3.84 -8.01
C ARG A 106 5.86 3.76 -6.77
N GLN A 107 6.52 4.86 -6.41
CA GLN A 107 7.41 4.90 -5.26
C GLN A 107 6.67 4.58 -3.97
N ALA A 108 5.50 5.19 -3.76
CA ALA A 108 4.69 4.96 -2.57
C ALA A 108 4.27 3.49 -2.42
N VAL A 109 3.83 2.85 -3.51
CA VAL A 109 3.47 1.43 -3.48
C VAL A 109 4.69 0.53 -3.28
N GLU A 110 5.85 0.87 -3.86
CA GLU A 110 7.09 0.13 -3.64
C GLU A 110 7.62 0.26 -2.20
N ASP A 111 7.48 1.43 -1.58
CA ASP A 111 7.85 1.67 -0.18
C ASP A 111 6.96 0.84 0.76
N TRP A 112 5.65 0.78 0.49
CA TRP A 112 4.74 -0.12 1.20
C TRP A 112 5.11 -1.60 1.01
N HIS A 113 5.40 -2.03 -0.22
CA HIS A 113 5.86 -3.40 -0.48
C HIS A 113 7.16 -3.72 0.25
N TYR A 114 8.07 -2.76 0.35
CA TYR A 114 9.31 -2.91 1.10
C TYR A 114 9.02 -3.12 2.59
N TRP A 115 8.20 -2.27 3.21
CA TRP A 115 7.78 -2.40 4.60
C TRP A 115 7.25 -3.81 4.92
N VAL A 116 6.28 -4.28 4.12
CA VAL A 116 5.69 -5.62 4.28
C VAL A 116 6.74 -6.73 4.09
N LYS A 117 7.64 -6.60 3.10
CA LYS A 117 8.71 -7.59 2.85
C LYS A 117 9.81 -7.58 3.92
N GLN A 118 10.01 -6.48 4.63
CA GLN A 118 10.90 -6.44 5.79
C GLN A 118 10.30 -7.16 7.01
N GLY A 119 9.01 -7.50 6.94
CA GLY A 119 8.24 -8.05 8.06
C GLY A 119 7.99 -7.01 9.14
N TYR A 120 7.97 -5.72 8.76
CA TYR A 120 7.56 -4.68 9.68
C TYR A 120 6.05 -4.73 9.83
N GLU A 121 5.62 -4.59 11.06
CA GLU A 121 4.23 -4.56 11.49
C GLU A 121 4.03 -3.26 12.27
N PHE A 122 2.80 -2.83 12.32
CA PHE A 122 2.30 -1.91 13.33
C PHE A 122 1.33 -2.71 14.20
#